data_AF-A0A0C2FN52-F1
#
_entry.id   AF-A0A0C2FN52-F1
#
_cell.length_a   1.000
_cell.length_b   1.000
_cell.length_c   1.000
_cell.angle_alpha   90.00
_cell.angle_beta   90.00
_cell.angle_gamma   90.00
#
_symmetry.space_group_name_H-M   'P 1'
#
loop_
_entity.id
_entity.type
_entity.pdbx_description
1 polymer ?
#
loop_
_entity_poly.entity_id
_entity_poly.type
_entity_poly.pdbx_seq_one_letter_code
_entity_poly.pdbx_strand_id
1 'polypeptide(L)'
;MMRHQLGTALPDRPESFDPHIRQLIAARRLDQSALVNMYLKCGGQQWAEAVDLDLAMAVVKYCMDSRVDGAILVFLPGFDDIVQMRDKINNETWPMRRPVIFTLHSQMNSFDQQKVFDAVGQNERKVVSWQLFGR
;
A
#
# COMPACT_ATOMS: atom_id res chain seq x y z
N MET A 1 8.56 -18.37 10.19
CA MET A 1 7.73 -18.46 11.41
C MET A 1 6.48 -17.59 11.31
N MET A 2 6.60 -16.26 11.11
CA MET A 2 5.46 -15.34 10.97
C MET A 2 4.47 -15.68 9.84
N ARG A 3 4.95 -15.95 8.61
CA ARG A 3 4.07 -16.28 7.47
C ARG A 3 3.18 -17.51 7.72
N HIS A 4 3.69 -18.50 8.45
CA HIS A 4 2.94 -19.71 8.82
C HIS A 4 1.86 -19.41 9.88
N GLN A 5 2.17 -18.57 10.87
CA GLN A 5 1.18 -18.11 11.86
C GLN A 5 0.08 -17.24 11.23
N LEU A 6 0.43 -16.40 10.25
CA LEU A 6 -0.56 -15.65 9.47
C LEU A 6 -1.42 -16.55 8.59
N GLY A 7 -0.81 -17.54 7.92
CA GLY A 7 -1.55 -18.51 7.09
C GLY A 7 -2.53 -19.37 7.89
N THR A 8 -2.21 -19.68 9.15
CA THR A 8 -3.16 -20.38 10.05
C THR A 8 -4.26 -19.46 10.57
N ALA A 9 -3.98 -18.18 10.79
CA ALA A 9 -4.97 -17.18 11.22
C ALA A 9 -5.94 -16.78 10.09
N LEU A 10 -5.48 -16.77 8.83
CA LEU A 10 -6.25 -16.43 7.64
C LEU A 10 -5.94 -17.42 6.49
N PRO A 11 -6.44 -18.67 6.56
CA PRO A 11 -6.16 -19.69 5.55
C PRO A 11 -6.77 -19.36 4.19
N ASP A 12 -7.95 -18.75 4.19
CA ASP A 12 -8.69 -18.38 2.98
C ASP A 12 -8.36 -16.95 2.49
N ARG A 13 -7.16 -16.46 2.82
CA ARG A 13 -6.73 -15.13 2.38
C ARG A 13 -6.56 -15.14 0.84
N PRO A 14 -7.22 -14.23 0.11
CA PRO A 14 -7.04 -14.12 -1.34
C PRO A 14 -5.62 -13.62 -1.66
N GLU A 15 -5.12 -13.96 -2.85
CA GLU A 15 -3.77 -13.58 -3.29
C GLU A 15 -3.64 -12.07 -3.59
N SER A 16 -4.75 -11.42 -3.92
CA SER A 16 -4.85 -9.97 -4.12
C SER A 16 -6.07 -9.39 -3.41
N PHE A 17 -6.15 -8.06 -3.30
CA PHE A 17 -7.28 -7.42 -2.61
C PHE A 17 -8.61 -7.83 -3.24
N ASP A 18 -9.49 -8.40 -2.43
CA ASP A 18 -10.87 -8.72 -2.78
C ASP A 18 -11.77 -8.18 -1.66
N PRO A 19 -12.93 -7.54 -1.94
CA PRO A 19 -13.80 -7.00 -0.91
C PRO A 19 -14.23 -8.04 0.14
N HIS A 20 -14.27 -9.33 -0.22
CA HIS A 20 -14.57 -10.43 0.69
C HIS A 20 -13.56 -10.55 1.85
N ILE A 21 -12.30 -10.09 1.68
CA ILE A 21 -11.32 -10.10 2.79
C ILE A 21 -11.81 -9.29 3.99
N ARG A 22 -12.65 -8.26 3.78
CA ARG A 22 -13.24 -7.48 4.87
C ARG A 22 -14.18 -8.32 5.72
N GLN A 23 -14.97 -9.19 5.08
CA GLN A 23 -15.87 -10.11 5.76
C GLN A 23 -15.07 -11.19 6.50
N LEU A 24 -14.02 -11.73 5.89
CA LEU A 24 -13.12 -12.70 6.54
C LEU A 24 -12.45 -12.09 7.78
N ILE A 25 -11.92 -10.87 7.68
CA ILE A 25 -11.32 -10.15 8.81
C ILE A 25 -12.36 -9.88 9.90
N ALA A 26 -13.58 -9.48 9.54
CA ALA A 26 -14.65 -9.22 10.52
C ALA A 26 -15.16 -10.50 11.21
N ALA A 27 -15.24 -11.61 10.47
CA ALA A 27 -15.68 -12.90 10.99
C ALA A 27 -14.61 -13.58 11.85
N ARG A 28 -13.33 -13.22 11.66
CA ARG A 28 -12.22 -13.74 12.45
C ARG A 28 -11.93 -12.79 13.60
N ARG A 29 -11.82 -13.32 14.82
CA ARG A 29 -11.33 -12.54 15.97
C ARG A 29 -9.81 -12.42 15.91
N LEU A 30 -9.31 -11.71 14.90
CA LEU A 30 -7.88 -11.42 14.79
C LEU A 30 -7.46 -10.54 15.96
N ASP A 31 -6.56 -11.06 16.78
CA ASP A 31 -5.93 -10.27 17.83
C ASP A 31 -4.93 -9.30 17.20
N GLN A 32 -5.36 -8.05 17.01
CA GLN A 32 -4.54 -7.00 16.44
C GLN A 32 -3.25 -6.78 17.25
N SER A 33 -3.32 -6.84 18.57
CA SER A 33 -2.15 -6.68 19.44
C SER A 33 -1.15 -7.82 19.24
N ALA A 34 -1.62 -9.05 19.09
CA ALA A 34 -0.76 -10.19 18.77
C ALA A 34 -0.07 -10.03 17.40
N LEU A 35 -0.80 -9.56 16.39
CA LEU A 35 -0.25 -9.32 15.05
C LEU A 35 0.81 -8.21 15.05
N VAL A 36 0.54 -7.09 15.73
CA VAL A 36 1.49 -5.98 15.87
C VAL A 36 2.73 -6.43 16.64
N ASN A 37 2.55 -7.12 17.77
CA ASN A 37 3.68 -7.65 18.55
C ASN A 37 4.53 -8.63 17.74
N MET A 38 3.90 -9.48 16.92
CA MET A 38 4.61 -10.38 16.02
C MET A 38 5.40 -9.61 14.97
N TYR A 39 4.81 -8.56 14.36
CA TYR A 39 5.51 -7.67 13.43
C TYR A 39 6.73 -7.02 14.07
N LEU A 40 6.58 -6.40 15.24
CA LEU A 40 7.67 -5.75 15.96
C LEU A 40 8.81 -6.73 16.28
N LYS A 41 8.48 -7.94 16.75
CA LYS A 41 9.46 -9.00 17.07
C LYS A 41 10.22 -9.54 15.86
N CYS A 42 9.66 -9.41 14.65
CA CYS A 42 10.29 -9.89 13.43
C CYS A 42 11.02 -8.80 12.64
N GLY A 43 11.44 -7.72 13.31
CA GLY A 43 12.25 -6.66 12.72
C GLY A 43 11.52 -5.33 12.55
N GLY A 44 10.19 -5.29 12.75
CA GLY A 44 9.40 -4.06 12.65
C GLY A 44 9.84 -2.97 13.63
N GLN A 45 10.50 -3.33 14.74
CA GLN A 45 11.01 -2.37 15.73
C GLN A 45 12.00 -1.35 15.15
N GLN A 46 12.73 -1.69 14.08
CA GLN A 46 13.66 -0.77 13.43
C GLN A 46 12.95 0.43 12.77
N TRP A 47 11.65 0.30 12.52
CA TRP A 47 10.79 1.32 11.92
C TRP A 47 9.91 2.02 12.96
N ALA A 48 10.30 2.03 14.25
CA ALA A 48 9.50 2.70 15.28
C ALA A 48 9.30 4.21 15.03
N GLU A 49 10.32 4.86 14.44
CA GLU A 49 10.35 6.30 14.16
C GLU A 49 10.36 6.61 12.64
N ALA A 50 10.07 5.62 11.80
CA ALA A 50 10.13 5.74 10.34
C ALA A 50 9.07 4.87 9.66
N VAL A 51 8.88 5.03 8.35
CA VAL A 51 7.92 4.22 7.59
C VAL A 51 8.61 2.95 7.09
N ASP A 52 8.03 1.78 7.35
CA ASP A 52 8.41 0.54 6.67
C ASP A 52 7.89 0.58 5.22
N LEU A 53 8.74 1.07 4.31
CA LEU A 53 8.42 1.17 2.89
C LEU A 53 8.32 -0.21 2.21
N ASP A 54 8.94 -1.25 2.75
CA ASP A 54 8.82 -2.61 2.21
C ASP A 54 7.45 -3.20 2.54
N LEU A 55 6.95 -2.97 3.76
CA LEU A 55 5.58 -3.30 4.12
C LEU A 55 4.57 -2.49 3.29
N ALA A 56 4.78 -1.19 3.12
CA ALA A 56 3.93 -0.35 2.28
C ALA A 56 3.90 -0.85 0.83
N MET A 57 5.07 -1.19 0.26
CA MET A 57 5.18 -1.77 -1.08
C MET A 57 4.45 -3.11 -1.19
N ALA A 58 4.54 -3.98 -0.17
CA ALA A 58 3.81 -5.24 -0.14
C ALA A 58 2.29 -5.04 -0.17
N VAL A 59 1.78 -4.00 0.51
CA VAL A 59 0.36 -3.62 0.45
C VAL A 59 -0.02 -3.06 -0.93
N VAL A 60 0.82 -2.20 -1.51
CA VAL A 60 0.59 -1.68 -2.87
C VAL A 60 0.54 -2.81 -3.88
N LYS A 61 1.46 -3.79 -3.83
CA LYS A 61 1.42 -4.98 -4.69
C LYS A 61 0.12 -5.77 -4.54
N TYR A 62 -0.25 -6.08 -3.30
CA TYR A 62 -1.49 -6.78 -2.99
C TYR A 62 -2.73 -6.07 -3.56
N CYS A 63 -2.73 -4.75 -3.52
CA CYS A 63 -3.77 -3.93 -4.13
C CYS A 63 -3.66 -3.91 -5.66
N MET A 64 -2.47 -3.77 -6.26
CA MET A 64 -2.25 -3.69 -7.71
C MET A 64 -2.73 -4.94 -8.45
N ASP A 65 -2.56 -6.12 -7.86
CA ASP A 65 -3.02 -7.39 -8.45
C ASP A 65 -4.53 -7.64 -8.31
N SER A 66 -5.23 -6.73 -7.63
CA SER A 66 -6.69 -6.81 -7.48
C SER A 66 -7.42 -6.59 -8.79
N ARG A 67 -8.46 -7.38 -9.03
CA ARG A 67 -9.43 -7.15 -10.11
C ARG A 67 -10.38 -6.00 -9.83
N VAL A 68 -10.47 -5.53 -8.59
CA VAL A 68 -11.32 -4.40 -8.19
C VAL A 68 -10.76 -3.12 -8.79
N ASP A 69 -11.57 -2.41 -9.56
CA ASP A 69 -11.14 -1.12 -10.13
C ASP A 69 -11.07 -0.01 -9.09
N GLY A 70 -10.16 0.93 -9.32
CA GLY A 70 -9.89 2.04 -8.41
C GLY A 70 -8.42 2.48 -8.43
N ALA A 71 -8.18 3.65 -7.85
CA ALA A 71 -6.84 4.17 -7.59
C ALA A 71 -6.37 3.75 -6.20
N ILE A 72 -5.04 3.67 -6.02
CA ILE A 72 -4.41 3.44 -4.72
C ILE A 72 -3.88 4.78 -4.23
N LEU A 73 -4.33 5.24 -3.07
CA LEU A 73 -3.83 6.45 -2.41
C LEU A 73 -2.95 6.04 -1.22
N VAL A 74 -1.68 6.42 -1.26
CA VAL A 74 -0.67 6.13 -0.24
C VAL A 74 -0.32 7.43 0.47
N PHE A 75 -0.53 7.47 1.78
CA PHE A 75 -0.14 8.60 2.61
C PHE A 75 1.25 8.36 3.18
N LEU A 76 2.19 9.25 2.88
CA LEU A 76 3.56 9.19 3.38
C LEU A 76 3.92 10.51 4.09
N PRO A 77 4.71 10.46 5.17
CA PRO A 77 4.97 11.63 6.00
C PRO A 77 5.99 12.60 5.37
N GLY A 78 7.00 12.07 4.65
CA GLY A 78 8.05 12.86 4.03
C GLY A 78 8.08 12.77 2.50
N PHE A 79 8.68 13.80 1.88
CA PHE A 79 8.97 13.79 0.44
C PHE A 79 9.97 12.69 0.06
N ASP A 80 10.97 12.44 0.90
CA ASP A 80 11.97 11.39 0.68
C ASP A 80 11.34 10.00 0.66
N ASP A 81 10.34 9.75 1.52
CA ASP A 81 9.58 8.50 1.51
C ASP A 81 8.80 8.35 0.20
N ILE A 82 8.22 9.44 -0.31
CA ILE A 82 7.48 9.43 -1.57
C ILE A 82 8.40 9.10 -2.74
N VAL A 83 9.58 9.70 -2.80
CA VAL A 83 10.58 9.43 -3.84
C VAL A 83 11.03 7.98 -3.77
N GLN A 84 11.40 7.48 -2.58
CA GLN A 84 11.82 6.09 -2.39
C GLN A 84 10.71 5.10 -2.74
N MET A 85 9.46 5.37 -2.36
CA MET A 85 8.32 4.54 -2.71
C MET A 85 8.08 4.52 -4.22
N ARG A 86 8.14 5.69 -4.88
CA ARG A 86 8.03 5.80 -6.34
C ARG A 86 9.10 4.95 -7.03
N ASP A 87 10.34 5.04 -6.57
CA ASP A 87 11.46 4.31 -7.17
C ASP A 87 11.30 2.79 -6.92
N LYS A 88 10.84 2.36 -5.74
CA LYS A 88 10.48 0.96 -5.47
C LYS A 88 9.38 0.45 -6.42
N ILE A 89 8.34 1.24 -6.67
CA ILE A 89 7.26 0.88 -7.59
C ILE A 89 7.78 0.77 -9.03
N ASN A 90 8.61 1.71 -9.47
CA ASN A 90 9.17 1.70 -10.83
C ASN A 90 10.16 0.56 -11.09
N ASN A 91 10.92 0.15 -10.07
CA ASN A 91 11.88 -0.95 -10.17
C ASN A 91 11.24 -2.34 -10.08
N GLU A 92 9.93 -2.41 -9.85
CA GLU A 92 9.19 -3.65 -9.74
C GLU A 92 8.61 -4.12 -11.08
N THR A 93 8.44 -5.43 -11.23
CA THR A 93 7.74 -5.99 -12.39
C THR A 93 6.25 -6.12 -12.12
N TRP A 94 5.43 -5.56 -13.03
CA TRP A 94 3.98 -5.55 -12.92
C TRP A 94 3.32 -6.37 -14.03
N PRO A 95 3.04 -7.67 -13.80
CA PRO A 95 2.55 -8.56 -14.86
C PRO A 95 1.07 -8.30 -15.23
N MET A 96 0.26 -7.82 -14.28
CA MET A 96 -1.19 -7.66 -14.45
C MET A 96 -1.60 -6.26 -14.92
N ARG A 97 -1.22 -5.22 -14.16
CA ARG A 97 -1.56 -3.81 -14.45
C ARG A 97 -0.34 -2.93 -14.26
N ARG A 98 -0.13 -1.97 -15.15
CA ARG A 98 0.99 -1.01 -15.02
C ARG A 98 0.62 0.11 -14.03
N PRO A 99 1.47 0.43 -13.04
CA PRO A 99 1.22 1.57 -12.17
C PRO A 99 1.50 2.87 -12.92
N VAL A 100 0.61 3.85 -12.74
CA VAL A 100 0.85 5.24 -13.13
C VAL A 100 0.94 6.06 -11.84
N ILE A 101 2.15 6.51 -11.52
CA ILE A 101 2.46 7.12 -10.24
C ILE A 101 2.27 8.63 -10.32
N PHE A 102 1.47 9.18 -9.40
CA PHE A 102 1.34 10.62 -9.19
C PHE A 102 1.90 10.96 -7.82
N THR A 103 2.96 11.76 -7.79
CA THR A 103 3.47 12.35 -6.55
C THR A 103 2.72 13.66 -6.32
N LEU A 104 2.00 13.73 -5.21
CA LEU A 104 1.28 14.92 -4.82
C LEU A 104 1.88 15.49 -3.53
N HIS A 105 2.06 16.81 -3.53
CA HIS A 105 2.51 17.58 -2.38
C HIS A 105 1.52 18.71 -2.11
N SER A 106 1.26 19.03 -0.85
CA SER A 106 0.32 20.11 -0.48
C SER A 106 0.71 21.48 -1.07
N GLN A 107 2.01 21.73 -1.24
CA GLN A 107 2.55 22.95 -1.85
C GLN A 107 2.71 22.89 -3.38
N MET A 108 2.33 21.76 -4.01
CA MET A 108 2.35 21.65 -5.47
C MET A 108 1.31 22.60 -6.07
N ASN A 109 1.61 23.19 -7.23
CA ASN A 109 0.65 24.08 -7.90
C ASN A 109 -0.65 23.31 -8.24
N SER A 110 -1.78 24.02 -8.25
CA SER A 110 -3.09 23.40 -8.45
C SER A 110 -3.25 22.72 -9.81
N PHE A 111 -2.53 23.17 -10.83
CA PHE A 111 -2.56 22.57 -12.17
C PHE A 111 -1.95 21.16 -12.16
N ASP A 112 -0.81 20.98 -11.51
CA ASP A 112 -0.15 19.67 -11.40
C ASP A 112 -0.91 18.74 -10.45
N GLN A 113 -1.56 19.27 -9.41
CA GLN A 113 -2.48 18.48 -8.58
C GLN A 113 -3.68 17.96 -9.39
N GLN A 114 -4.20 18.74 -10.34
CA GLN A 114 -5.38 18.35 -11.12
C GLN A 114 -5.13 17.15 -12.05
N LYS A 115 -3.88 16.91 -12.49
CA LYS A 115 -3.52 15.74 -13.30
C LYS A 115 -3.85 14.40 -12.62
N VAL A 116 -3.97 14.40 -11.28
CA VAL A 116 -4.40 13.21 -10.53
C VAL A 116 -5.87 12.84 -10.78
N PHE A 117 -6.68 13.71 -11.35
CA PHE A 117 -8.08 13.43 -11.68
C PHE A 117 -8.25 12.86 -13.09
N ASP A 118 -7.24 12.96 -13.95
CA ASP A 118 -7.31 12.43 -15.31
C ASP A 118 -7.42 10.90 -15.31
N ALA A 119 -8.20 10.33 -16.22
CA ALA A 119 -8.28 8.89 -16.36
C ALA A 119 -6.93 8.31 -16.83
N VAL A 120 -6.57 7.12 -16.33
CA VAL A 120 -5.42 6.35 -16.81
C VAL A 120 -5.87 5.35 -17.89
N GLY A 121 -4.93 4.82 -18.67
CA GLY A 121 -5.21 3.91 -19.77
C GLY A 121 -5.83 2.58 -19.36
N GLN A 122 -6.32 1.82 -20.34
CA GLN A 122 -6.76 0.45 -20.12
C GLN A 122 -5.57 -0.42 -19.67
N ASN A 123 -5.76 -1.21 -18.60
CA ASN A 123 -4.72 -1.99 -17.91
C ASN A 123 -3.69 -1.18 -17.11
N GLU A 124 -3.97 0.10 -16.86
CA GLU A 124 -3.20 0.92 -15.93
C GLU A 124 -3.96 1.07 -14.61
N ARG A 125 -3.21 1.26 -13.53
CA ARG A 125 -3.78 1.64 -12.23
C ARG A 125 -3.04 2.83 -11.65
N LYS A 126 -3.80 3.82 -11.24
CA LYS A 126 -3.26 5.02 -10.61
C LYS A 126 -2.76 4.70 -9.20
N VAL A 127 -1.52 5.07 -8.91
CA VAL A 127 -0.95 5.06 -7.57
C VAL A 127 -0.58 6.50 -7.21
N VAL A 128 -1.25 7.05 -6.21
CA VAL A 128 -1.07 8.43 -5.77
C VAL A 128 -0.33 8.39 -4.45
N SER A 129 0.88 8.95 -4.40
CA SER A 129 1.61 9.15 -3.15
C SER A 129 1.42 10.59 -2.71
N TRP A 130 0.74 10.80 -1.57
CA TRP A 130 0.44 12.12 -1.06
C TRP A 130 1.15 12.40 0.26
N GLN A 131 1.76 13.58 0.33
CA GLN A 131 2.27 14.11 1.59
C GLN A 131 1.15 14.82 2.36
N LEU A 132 0.76 14.25 3.50
CA LEU A 132 -0.07 14.95 4.48
C LEU A 132 0.76 16.05 5.14
N PHE A 133 0.39 17.31 4.97
CA PHE A 133 0.96 18.39 5.77
C PHE A 133 0.23 18.42 7.12
N GLY A 134 0.96 18.12 8.19
CA GLY A 134 0.53 18.45 9.55
C GLY A 134 0.53 19.97 9.72
N ARG A 135 -0.58 20.50 10.24
CA ARG A 135 -0.60 21.84 10.83
C ARG A 135 0.21 21.84 12.13
#